data_AF-I2JM95-F1
#
_entry.id   AF-I2JM95-F1
#
_cell.length_a   1.000
_cell.length_b   1.000
_cell.length_c   1.000
_cell.angle_alpha   90.00
_cell.angle_beta   90.00
_cell.angle_gamma   90.00
#
_symmetry.space_group_name_H-M   'P 1'
#
loop_
_entity.id
_entity.type
_entity.pdbx_description
1 polymer ?
#
loop_
_entity_poly.entity_id
_entity_poly.type
_entity_poly.pdbx_seq_one_letter_code
_entity_poly.pdbx_strand_id
1 'polypeptide(L)'
;MNIREAKVVDLLKAIETKDTDAMSLIDDKAYIQHNLYVPDGPAGFRGLVASLPDGLAKVSTKRVFQDGDYVVAHSEIDIGGAKAVFDIFRFEGDYVVEHWDNAQPLMPANPSGRSLLDGPVEIVDIDCTAANKLVARAFVENILMVGDLSRAEEFVSAQTYIQHHPMVRDGLDGLAEAFGQWAEEGVEVAYSKVHMVLGKGNFALVASGGRFNGNDVAFYDMFRLADGKIVEHWDVVEEIPARDAWQNNNGKF
;
A
#
# COMPACT_ATOMS: atom_id res chain seq x y z
N MET A 1 -7.14 7.12 -16.60
CA MET A 1 -7.77 7.37 -15.29
C MET A 1 -9.27 7.44 -15.48
N ASN A 2 -10.06 6.72 -14.69
CA ASN A 2 -11.53 6.79 -14.69
C ASN A 2 -12.04 7.81 -13.66
N ILE A 3 -13.37 7.97 -13.55
CA ILE A 3 -13.97 8.99 -12.69
C ILE A 3 -13.73 8.76 -11.19
N ARG A 4 -13.79 7.50 -10.69
CA ARG A 4 -13.55 7.20 -9.27
C ARG A 4 -12.07 7.37 -8.94
N GLU A 5 -11.17 6.97 -9.83
CA GLU A 5 -9.72 7.20 -9.71
C GLU A 5 -9.41 8.70 -9.61
N ALA A 6 -9.99 9.53 -10.49
CA ALA A 6 -9.81 10.98 -10.44
C ALA A 6 -10.35 11.59 -9.13
N LYS A 7 -11.55 11.20 -8.72
CA LYS A 7 -12.16 11.65 -7.45
C LYS A 7 -11.32 11.28 -6.22
N VAL A 8 -10.68 10.10 -6.20
CA VAL A 8 -9.77 9.71 -5.12
C VAL A 8 -8.49 10.54 -5.13
N VAL A 9 -7.91 10.82 -6.30
CA VAL A 9 -6.76 11.73 -6.41
C VAL A 9 -7.11 13.11 -5.85
N ASP A 10 -8.28 13.65 -6.20
CA ASP A 10 -8.76 14.94 -5.69
C ASP A 10 -9.02 14.90 -4.18
N LEU A 11 -9.62 13.81 -3.66
CA LEU A 11 -9.85 13.61 -2.23
C LEU A 11 -8.53 13.57 -1.44
N LEU A 12 -7.53 12.83 -1.91
CA LEU A 12 -6.20 12.81 -1.29
C LEU A 12 -5.55 14.19 -1.37
N LYS A 13 -5.68 14.86 -2.53
CA LYS A 13 -5.14 16.22 -2.71
C LYS A 13 -5.80 17.25 -1.80
N ALA A 14 -7.04 17.01 -1.35
CA ALA A 14 -7.75 17.84 -0.38
C ALA A 14 -7.03 17.95 0.98
N ILE A 15 -6.16 17.01 1.34
CA ILE A 15 -5.30 17.14 2.54
C ILE A 15 -4.38 18.35 2.41
N GLU A 16 -3.87 18.63 1.21
CA GLU A 16 -3.04 19.80 0.91
C GLU A 16 -3.89 21.05 0.61
N THR A 17 -4.94 20.91 -0.20
CA THR A 17 -5.69 22.06 -0.73
C THR A 17 -6.83 22.51 0.17
N LYS A 18 -7.22 21.70 1.16
CA LYS A 18 -8.41 21.87 2.00
C LYS A 18 -9.72 21.96 1.20
N ASP A 19 -9.75 21.33 0.02
CA ASP A 19 -10.92 21.33 -0.87
C ASP A 19 -12.10 20.57 -0.23
N THR A 20 -13.10 21.32 0.22
CA THR A 20 -14.30 20.76 0.86
C THR A 20 -15.21 20.00 -0.10
N ASP A 21 -15.19 20.35 -1.39
CA ASP A 21 -16.01 19.68 -2.40
C ASP A 21 -15.44 18.28 -2.67
N ALA A 22 -14.12 18.15 -2.76
CA ALA A 22 -13.47 16.84 -2.83
C ALA A 22 -13.76 15.98 -1.58
N MET A 23 -13.75 16.58 -0.38
CA MET A 23 -14.09 15.89 0.87
C MET A 23 -15.58 15.50 1.00
N SER A 24 -16.47 16.05 0.16
CA SER A 24 -17.88 15.65 0.09
C SER A 24 -18.07 14.27 -0.56
N LEU A 25 -17.00 13.70 -1.12
CA LEU A 25 -16.99 12.33 -1.64
C LEU A 25 -17.21 11.27 -0.55
N ILE A 26 -16.84 11.58 0.69
CA ILE A 26 -17.00 10.68 1.83
C ILE A 26 -18.46 10.70 2.28
N ASP A 27 -19.09 9.52 2.35
CA ASP A 27 -20.45 9.38 2.83
C ASP A 27 -20.58 9.80 4.30
N ASP A 28 -21.57 10.63 4.61
CA ASP A 28 -21.69 11.21 5.95
C ASP A 28 -22.16 10.22 7.03
N LYS A 29 -22.68 9.05 6.64
CA LYS A 29 -23.36 8.10 7.54
C LYS A 29 -22.71 6.73 7.57
N ALA A 30 -22.24 6.26 6.43
CA ALA A 30 -21.75 4.90 6.24
C ALA A 30 -20.22 4.79 6.32
N TYR A 31 -19.49 5.92 6.35
CA TYR A 31 -18.03 5.90 6.30
C TYR A 31 -17.38 5.23 7.50
N ILE A 32 -16.54 4.22 7.22
CA ILE A 32 -15.71 3.49 8.18
C ILE A 32 -14.24 3.82 7.91
N GLN A 33 -13.52 4.24 8.95
CA GLN A 33 -12.08 4.53 8.91
C GLN A 33 -11.27 3.41 9.58
N HIS A 34 -10.28 2.86 8.87
CA HIS A 34 -9.33 1.87 9.40
C HIS A 34 -7.95 2.43 9.72
N ASN A 35 -7.62 3.67 9.30
CA ASN A 35 -6.43 4.37 9.79
C ASN A 35 -6.57 4.61 11.30
N LEU A 36 -5.77 3.88 12.08
CA LEU A 36 -5.84 3.84 13.54
C LEU A 36 -5.43 5.17 14.20
N TYR A 37 -4.83 6.09 13.45
CA TYR A 37 -4.44 7.42 13.91
C TYR A 37 -5.51 8.50 13.62
N VAL A 38 -6.61 8.15 12.96
CA VAL A 38 -7.68 9.08 12.59
C VAL A 38 -9.00 8.65 13.25
N PRO A 39 -9.74 9.57 13.88
CA PRO A 39 -11.06 9.27 14.41
C PRO A 39 -12.00 8.77 13.32
N ASP A 40 -12.95 7.93 13.71
CA ASP A 40 -13.92 7.38 12.78
C ASP A 40 -14.87 8.44 12.20
N GLY A 41 -15.49 8.09 11.07
CA GLY A 41 -16.45 8.92 10.37
C GLY A 41 -15.84 10.10 9.60
N PRO A 42 -16.64 10.77 8.76
CA PRO A 42 -16.18 11.89 7.93
C PRO A 42 -15.64 13.06 8.75
N ALA A 43 -16.15 13.25 9.98
CA ALA A 43 -15.74 14.33 10.87
C ALA A 43 -14.30 14.15 11.35
N GLY A 44 -13.83 12.91 11.55
CA GLY A 44 -12.44 12.63 11.91
C GLY A 44 -11.47 13.08 10.83
N PHE A 45 -11.70 12.67 9.59
CA PHE A 45 -10.88 13.07 8.44
C PHE A 45 -10.95 14.58 8.18
N ARG A 46 -12.15 15.16 8.09
CA ARG A 46 -12.31 16.61 7.86
C ARG A 46 -11.70 17.45 8.99
N GLY A 47 -11.82 16.98 10.23
CA GLY A 47 -11.20 17.60 11.40
C GLY A 47 -9.67 17.58 11.35
N LEU A 48 -9.08 16.44 10.95
CA LEU A 48 -7.64 16.34 10.70
C LEU A 48 -7.20 17.38 9.66
N VAL A 49 -7.81 17.38 8.47
CA VAL A 49 -7.45 18.31 7.38
C VAL A 49 -7.59 19.77 7.81
N ALA A 50 -8.69 20.11 8.50
CA ALA A 50 -8.92 21.47 8.99
C ALA A 50 -7.88 21.92 10.02
N SER A 51 -7.34 21.00 10.82
CA SER A 51 -6.35 21.29 11.86
C SER A 51 -4.94 21.57 11.33
N LEU A 52 -4.64 21.14 10.10
CA LEU A 52 -3.32 21.34 9.49
C LEU A 52 -3.08 22.84 9.20
N PRO A 53 -1.91 23.41 9.55
CA PRO A 53 -1.51 24.72 9.10
C PRO A 53 -1.50 24.82 7.56
N ASP A 54 -1.86 25.99 7.03
CA ASP A 54 -1.84 26.23 5.59
C ASP A 54 -0.43 26.04 5.02
N GLY A 55 -0.34 25.29 3.92
CA GLY A 55 0.93 24.99 3.24
C GLY A 55 1.82 23.95 3.92
N LEU A 56 1.41 23.38 5.07
CA LEU A 56 2.17 22.31 5.73
C LEU A 56 2.14 21.01 4.91
N ALA A 57 0.96 20.66 4.40
CA ALA A 57 0.76 19.39 3.71
C ALA A 57 1.16 19.45 2.23
N LYS A 58 1.80 18.38 1.75
CA LYS A 58 2.06 18.12 0.32
C LYS A 58 1.62 16.73 -0.04
N VAL A 59 0.84 16.62 -1.11
CA VAL A 59 0.34 15.33 -1.61
C VAL A 59 0.65 15.17 -3.10
N SER A 60 1.26 14.03 -3.44
CA SER A 60 1.56 13.62 -4.81
C SER A 60 1.24 12.14 -5.01
N THR A 61 0.06 11.87 -5.58
CA THR A 61 -0.32 10.51 -5.99
C THR A 61 0.43 10.08 -7.24
N LYS A 62 1.17 8.96 -7.15
CA LYS A 62 2.01 8.44 -8.24
C LYS A 62 1.24 7.40 -9.07
N ARG A 63 0.50 6.51 -8.40
CA ARG A 63 -0.28 5.44 -9.03
C ARG A 63 -1.68 5.43 -8.46
N VAL A 64 -2.67 5.15 -9.30
CA VAL A 64 -4.05 4.99 -8.88
C VAL A 64 -4.76 3.99 -9.81
N PHE A 65 -5.53 3.07 -9.24
CA PHE A 65 -6.36 2.15 -10.02
C PHE A 65 -7.64 1.75 -9.29
N GLN A 66 -8.68 1.47 -10.06
CA GLN A 66 -9.92 0.89 -9.57
C GLN A 66 -9.99 -0.64 -9.82
N ASP A 67 -10.43 -1.40 -8.81
CA ASP A 67 -10.79 -2.82 -8.88
C ASP A 67 -12.19 -3.02 -8.26
N GLY A 68 -13.20 -3.23 -9.11
CA GLY A 68 -14.59 -3.28 -8.68
C GLY A 68 -15.01 -2.00 -7.97
N ASP A 69 -15.41 -2.12 -6.71
CA ASP A 69 -15.81 -1.00 -5.86
C ASP A 69 -14.65 -0.38 -5.07
N TYR A 70 -13.44 -0.89 -5.24
CA TYR A 70 -12.25 -0.37 -4.56
C TYR A 70 -11.44 0.54 -5.48
N VAL A 71 -10.84 1.58 -4.93
CA VAL A 71 -9.80 2.38 -5.57
C VAL A 71 -8.58 2.36 -4.68
N VAL A 72 -7.44 1.99 -5.27
CA VAL A 72 -6.14 1.98 -4.61
C VAL A 72 -5.33 3.17 -5.13
N ALA A 73 -4.65 3.88 -4.23
CA ALA A 73 -3.68 4.92 -4.56
C ALA A 73 -2.33 4.62 -3.90
N HIS A 74 -1.24 4.99 -4.57
CA HIS A 74 0.11 5.00 -4.01
C HIS A 74 0.63 6.43 -4.10
N SER A 75 0.82 7.06 -2.95
CA SER A 75 1.07 8.49 -2.83
C SER A 75 2.31 8.79 -2.00
N GLU A 76 2.91 9.93 -2.31
CA GLU A 76 3.76 10.66 -1.38
C GLU A 76 2.89 11.64 -0.59
N ILE A 77 2.89 11.53 0.73
CA ILE A 77 2.17 12.43 1.63
C ILE A 77 3.16 12.98 2.65
N ASP A 78 3.37 14.29 2.65
CA ASP A 78 4.22 15.00 3.60
C ASP A 78 3.36 15.94 4.45
N ILE A 79 3.34 15.69 5.76
CA ILE A 79 2.71 16.56 6.77
C ILE A 79 3.73 16.81 7.87
N GLY A 80 4.86 17.44 7.52
CA GLY A 80 6.00 17.63 8.43
C GLY A 80 6.90 16.39 8.54
N GLY A 81 6.87 15.54 7.51
CA GLY A 81 7.61 14.28 7.39
C GLY A 81 7.02 13.45 6.26
N ALA A 82 7.71 13.40 5.12
CA ALA A 82 7.25 12.68 3.93
C ALA A 82 7.16 11.17 4.16
N LYS A 83 6.04 10.58 3.73
CA LYS A 83 5.76 9.15 3.76
C LYS A 83 5.35 8.64 2.39
N ALA A 84 5.67 7.38 2.12
CA ALA A 84 5.00 6.60 1.08
C ALA A 84 3.74 5.99 1.71
N VAL A 85 2.61 6.15 1.04
CA VAL A 85 1.29 5.74 1.53
C VAL A 85 0.57 4.94 0.46
N PHE A 86 0.06 3.78 0.83
CA PHE A 86 -0.99 3.11 0.08
C PHE A 86 -2.33 3.41 0.71
N ASP A 87 -3.27 3.95 -0.06
CA ASP A 87 -4.64 4.18 0.37
C ASP A 87 -5.58 3.23 -0.40
N ILE A 88 -6.56 2.66 0.27
CA ILE A 88 -7.63 1.84 -0.30
C ILE A 88 -8.97 2.47 0.09
N PHE A 89 -9.79 2.81 -0.90
CA PHE A 89 -11.12 3.37 -0.70
C PHE A 89 -12.18 2.42 -1.28
N ARG A 90 -13.19 2.05 -0.50
CA ARG A 90 -14.38 1.34 -1.01
C ARG A 90 -15.52 2.30 -1.28
N PHE A 91 -16.16 2.12 -2.42
CA PHE A 91 -17.31 2.89 -2.85
C PHE A 91 -18.62 2.13 -2.66
N GLU A 92 -19.67 2.87 -2.32
CA GLU A 92 -21.06 2.45 -2.56
C GLU A 92 -21.75 3.55 -3.38
N GLY A 93 -22.19 3.20 -4.59
CA GLY A 93 -22.67 4.19 -5.55
C GLY A 93 -21.58 5.22 -5.89
N ASP A 94 -21.84 6.48 -5.60
CA ASP A 94 -20.94 7.59 -5.93
C ASP A 94 -20.03 8.03 -4.76
N TYR A 95 -20.21 7.44 -3.58
CA TYR A 95 -19.55 7.88 -2.34
C TYR A 95 -18.56 6.85 -1.81
N VAL A 96 -17.50 7.34 -1.17
CA VAL A 96 -16.59 6.53 -0.36
C VAL A 96 -17.27 6.21 0.96
N VAL A 97 -17.34 4.93 1.29
CA VAL A 97 -17.93 4.42 2.54
C VAL A 97 -16.94 3.67 3.41
N GLU A 98 -15.71 3.44 2.96
CA GLU A 98 -14.69 2.77 3.76
C GLU A 98 -13.30 3.14 3.28
N HIS A 99 -12.36 3.26 4.21
CA HIS A 99 -10.96 3.62 3.93
C HIS A 99 -9.98 2.84 4.80
N TRP A 100 -8.93 2.33 4.16
CA TRP A 100 -7.74 1.79 4.79
C TRP A 100 -6.52 2.49 4.22
N ASP A 101 -5.48 2.63 5.04
CA ASP A 101 -4.17 3.03 4.55
C ASP A 101 -3.05 2.18 5.15
N ASN A 102 -1.87 2.29 4.56
CA ASN A 102 -0.62 1.86 5.16
C ASN A 102 0.47 2.87 4.81
N ALA A 103 1.22 3.35 5.81
CA ALA A 103 2.20 4.41 5.61
C ALA A 103 3.56 4.09 6.24
N GLN A 104 4.65 4.43 5.55
CA GLN A 104 5.99 4.44 6.13
C GLN A 104 6.77 5.69 5.73
N PRO A 105 7.68 6.18 6.59
CA PRO A 105 8.58 7.28 6.25
C PRO A 105 9.36 7.00 4.97
N LEU A 106 9.62 8.04 4.17
CA LEU A 106 10.57 7.92 3.09
C LEU A 106 11.96 7.62 3.64
N MET A 107 12.62 6.68 2.98
CA MET A 107 13.99 6.26 3.28
C MET A 107 14.90 6.64 2.11
N PRO A 108 16.23 6.69 2.31
CA PRO A 108 17.17 6.77 1.21
C PRO A 108 16.91 5.67 0.17
N ALA A 109 17.40 5.88 -1.04
CA ALA A 109 17.29 4.88 -2.09
C ALA A 109 17.93 3.55 -1.62
N ASN A 110 17.32 2.44 -2.01
CA ASN A 110 17.81 1.10 -1.70
C ASN A 110 19.19 0.85 -2.36
N PRO A 111 19.84 -0.31 -2.11
CA PRO A 111 21.16 -0.58 -2.67
C PRO A 111 21.19 -0.62 -4.22
N SER A 112 20.03 -0.72 -4.87
CA SER A 112 19.87 -0.63 -6.33
C SER A 112 19.50 0.78 -6.84
N GLY A 113 19.47 1.79 -5.95
CA GLY A 113 19.17 3.17 -6.30
C GLY A 113 17.68 3.47 -6.51
N ARG A 114 16.78 2.62 -6.01
CA ARG A 114 15.31 2.77 -6.11
C ARG A 114 14.73 3.37 -4.84
N SER A 115 13.67 4.15 -5.00
CA SER A 115 12.90 4.73 -3.89
C SER A 115 11.63 3.93 -3.63
N LEU A 116 10.87 4.27 -2.59
CA LEU A 116 9.55 3.69 -2.36
C LEU A 116 8.50 4.08 -3.42
N LEU A 117 8.74 5.11 -4.24
CA LEU A 117 7.70 5.77 -5.05
C LEU A 117 7.97 5.76 -6.56
N ASP A 118 9.22 5.66 -6.99
CA ASP A 118 9.63 5.66 -8.39
C ASP A 118 9.23 4.37 -9.12
N GLY A 119 9.45 4.35 -10.43
CA GLY A 119 9.07 3.24 -11.32
C GLY A 119 7.82 3.53 -12.17
N PRO A 120 7.36 2.56 -12.96
CA PRO A 120 6.28 2.74 -13.91
C PRO A 120 4.94 3.06 -13.25
N VAL A 121 4.10 3.82 -13.95
CA VAL A 121 2.72 4.16 -13.54
C VAL A 121 1.68 3.70 -14.57
N GLU A 122 2.12 3.23 -15.74
CA GLU A 122 1.24 2.83 -16.83
C GLU A 122 0.60 1.47 -16.57
N ILE A 123 -0.73 1.43 -16.69
CA ILE A 123 -1.51 0.23 -16.53
C ILE A 123 -1.74 -0.41 -17.90
N VAL A 124 -1.15 -1.58 -18.10
CA VAL A 124 -1.30 -2.42 -19.31
C VAL A 124 -1.86 -3.80 -18.90
N ASP A 125 -2.06 -4.70 -19.87
CA ASP A 125 -2.49 -6.09 -19.61
C ASP A 125 -3.80 -6.21 -18.82
N ILE A 126 -4.78 -5.34 -19.08
CA ILE A 126 -6.08 -5.30 -18.39
C ILE A 126 -6.77 -6.67 -18.39
N ASP A 127 -6.68 -7.41 -19.49
CA ASP A 127 -7.28 -8.75 -19.61
C ASP A 127 -6.60 -9.80 -18.70
N CYS A 128 -5.39 -9.52 -18.21
CA CYS A 128 -4.64 -10.38 -17.30
C CYS A 128 -4.90 -10.06 -15.81
N THR A 129 -5.73 -9.06 -15.48
CA THR A 129 -5.95 -8.58 -14.10
C THR A 129 -6.22 -9.72 -13.12
N ALA A 130 -7.15 -10.63 -13.44
CA ALA A 130 -7.53 -11.71 -12.55
C ALA A 130 -6.37 -12.71 -12.32
N ALA A 131 -5.65 -13.07 -13.38
CA ALA A 131 -4.50 -13.96 -13.30
C ALA A 131 -3.35 -13.31 -12.51
N ASN A 132 -3.09 -12.02 -12.74
CA ASN A 132 -2.02 -11.28 -12.06
C ASN A 132 -2.26 -11.18 -10.55
N LYS A 133 -3.52 -10.95 -10.13
CA LYS A 133 -3.89 -11.00 -8.70
C LYS A 133 -3.62 -12.36 -8.06
N LEU A 134 -3.86 -13.46 -8.79
CA LEU A 134 -3.57 -14.81 -8.30
C LEU A 134 -2.07 -15.05 -8.12
N VAL A 135 -1.24 -14.59 -9.06
CA VAL A 135 0.23 -14.70 -8.95
C VAL A 135 0.75 -13.89 -7.76
N ALA A 136 0.30 -12.65 -7.60
CA ALA A 136 0.70 -11.80 -6.48
C ALA A 136 0.31 -12.42 -5.12
N ARG A 137 -0.94 -12.87 -4.99
CA ARG A 137 -1.41 -13.57 -3.79
C ARG A 137 -0.59 -14.83 -3.51
N ALA A 138 -0.36 -15.64 -4.53
CA ALA A 138 0.36 -16.90 -4.39
C ALA A 138 1.83 -16.68 -4.00
N PHE A 139 2.47 -15.61 -4.46
CA PHE A 139 3.81 -15.24 -4.01
C PHE A 139 3.81 -14.91 -2.51
N VAL A 140 2.89 -14.06 -2.03
CA VAL A 140 2.79 -13.73 -0.60
C VAL A 140 2.50 -14.97 0.25
N GLU A 141 1.52 -15.79 -0.14
CA GLU A 141 1.10 -16.95 0.64
C GLU A 141 2.10 -18.12 0.62
N ASN A 142 2.77 -18.38 -0.50
CA ASN A 142 3.62 -19.56 -0.65
C ASN A 142 5.11 -19.27 -0.46
N ILE A 143 5.54 -18.01 -0.58
CA ILE A 143 6.94 -17.61 -0.47
C ILE A 143 7.16 -16.77 0.79
N LEU A 144 6.50 -15.62 0.90
CA LEU A 144 6.74 -14.69 2.02
C LEU A 144 6.21 -15.22 3.36
N MET A 145 5.01 -15.79 3.37
CA MET A 145 4.42 -16.41 4.58
C MET A 145 5.13 -17.68 5.01
N VAL A 146 5.64 -18.46 4.06
CA VAL A 146 6.36 -19.71 4.35
C VAL A 146 7.81 -19.41 4.78
N GLY A 147 8.38 -18.30 4.32
CA GLY A 147 9.80 -17.97 4.53
C GLY A 147 10.75 -18.84 3.70
N ASP A 148 10.26 -19.44 2.61
CA ASP A 148 11.05 -20.31 1.73
C ASP A 148 11.09 -19.73 0.31
N LEU A 149 12.25 -19.17 -0.05
CA LEU A 149 12.49 -18.56 -1.36
C LEU A 149 12.84 -19.58 -2.45
N SER A 150 12.98 -20.88 -2.13
CA SER A 150 13.41 -21.91 -3.08
C SER A 150 12.50 -22.04 -4.31
N ARG A 151 11.25 -21.60 -4.17
CA ARG A 151 10.22 -21.61 -5.23
C ARG A 151 9.86 -20.22 -5.75
N ALA A 152 10.62 -19.18 -5.38
CA ALA A 152 10.29 -17.80 -5.75
C ALA A 152 10.25 -17.59 -7.27
N GLU A 153 11.10 -18.28 -8.03
CA GLU A 153 11.12 -18.24 -9.51
C GLU A 153 9.81 -18.76 -10.15
N GLU A 154 8.96 -19.48 -9.43
CA GLU A 154 7.64 -19.88 -9.90
C GLU A 154 6.69 -18.67 -10.07
N PHE A 155 6.96 -17.57 -9.36
CA PHE A 155 6.12 -16.38 -9.35
C PHE A 155 6.84 -15.13 -9.86
N VAL A 156 8.14 -15.04 -9.60
CA VAL A 156 8.99 -13.88 -9.91
C VAL A 156 9.84 -14.16 -11.15
N SER A 157 10.05 -13.15 -11.98
CA SER A 157 10.94 -13.26 -13.13
C SER A 157 12.39 -13.32 -12.67
N ALA A 158 13.09 -14.40 -13.02
CA ALA A 158 14.53 -14.54 -12.77
C ALA A 158 15.39 -13.54 -13.57
N GLN A 159 14.84 -12.94 -14.63
CA GLN A 159 15.56 -11.98 -15.48
C GLN A 159 15.37 -10.53 -15.03
N THR A 160 14.23 -10.21 -14.42
CA THR A 160 13.87 -8.83 -14.08
C THR A 160 13.03 -8.86 -12.82
N TYR A 161 13.62 -8.44 -11.70
CA TYR A 161 12.90 -8.20 -10.46
C TYR A 161 13.44 -6.94 -9.81
N ILE A 162 12.75 -5.82 -10.02
CA ILE A 162 13.12 -4.53 -9.44
C ILE A 162 12.53 -4.45 -8.04
N GLN A 163 13.35 -4.06 -7.06
CA GLN A 163 12.94 -3.87 -5.67
C GLN A 163 12.86 -2.40 -5.33
N HIS A 164 11.84 -2.04 -4.56
CA HIS A 164 11.71 -0.72 -3.96
C HIS A 164 11.80 -0.75 -2.43
N HIS A 165 11.79 -1.92 -1.79
CA HIS A 165 12.02 -2.02 -0.35
C HIS A 165 13.37 -1.38 0.01
N PRO A 166 13.45 -0.49 1.02
CA PRO A 166 14.65 0.34 1.25
C PRO A 166 15.94 -0.45 1.55
N MET A 167 15.78 -1.66 2.08
CA MET A 167 16.86 -2.55 2.49
C MET A 167 17.15 -3.69 1.50
N VAL A 168 16.35 -3.85 0.43
CA VAL A 168 16.50 -4.98 -0.50
C VAL A 168 16.91 -4.46 -1.87
N ARG A 169 17.96 -5.05 -2.45
CA ARG A 169 18.41 -4.76 -3.82
C ARG A 169 17.62 -5.56 -4.86
N ASP A 170 17.71 -5.15 -6.12
CA ASP A 170 17.12 -5.84 -7.26
C ASP A 170 17.56 -7.31 -7.36
N GLY A 171 16.68 -8.15 -7.91
CA GLY A 171 16.89 -9.57 -8.17
C GLY A 171 16.47 -10.49 -7.02
N LEU A 172 16.17 -11.75 -7.34
CA LEU A 172 15.86 -12.77 -6.33
C LEU A 172 17.05 -13.05 -5.40
N ASP A 173 18.28 -12.93 -5.91
CA ASP A 173 19.48 -13.00 -5.07
C ASP A 173 19.49 -11.87 -4.03
N GLY A 174 19.04 -10.67 -4.38
CA GLY A 174 18.93 -9.54 -3.45
C GLY A 174 17.92 -9.79 -2.35
N LEU A 175 16.78 -10.41 -2.70
CA LEU A 175 15.78 -10.84 -1.73
C LEU A 175 16.32 -11.93 -0.80
N ALA A 176 17.03 -12.93 -1.35
CA ALA A 176 17.62 -14.01 -0.57
C ALA A 176 18.72 -13.52 0.38
N GLU A 177 19.57 -12.60 -0.07
CA GLU A 177 20.58 -11.94 0.76
C GLU A 177 19.95 -11.19 1.93
N ALA A 178 18.90 -10.40 1.69
CA ALA A 178 18.22 -9.66 2.75
C ALA A 178 17.61 -10.58 3.81
N PHE A 179 16.91 -11.63 3.39
CA PHE A 179 16.32 -12.61 4.32
C PHE A 179 17.41 -13.38 5.09
N GLY A 180 18.51 -13.74 4.43
CA GLY A 180 19.66 -14.37 5.08
C GLY A 180 20.28 -13.46 6.14
N GLN A 181 20.51 -12.19 5.81
CA GLN A 181 21.05 -11.20 6.75
C GLN A 181 20.12 -10.98 7.94
N TRP A 182 18.81 -10.82 7.71
CA TRP A 182 17.83 -10.70 8.78
C TRP A 182 17.83 -11.92 9.70
N ALA A 183 17.91 -13.12 9.15
CA ALA A 183 18.01 -14.34 9.96
C ALA A 183 19.28 -14.38 10.82
N GLU A 184 20.42 -13.95 10.29
CA GLU A 184 21.68 -13.85 11.04
C GLU A 184 21.63 -12.78 12.15
N GLU A 185 20.94 -11.68 11.90
CA GLU A 185 20.75 -10.57 12.85
C GLU A 185 19.63 -10.83 13.87
N GLY A 186 18.90 -11.95 13.74
CA GLY A 186 17.75 -12.28 14.60
C GLY A 186 16.54 -11.38 14.36
N VAL A 187 16.45 -10.77 13.17
CA VAL A 187 15.27 -10.03 12.73
C VAL A 187 14.17 -11.04 12.37
N GLU A 188 13.03 -10.92 13.04
CA GLU A 188 11.88 -11.80 12.84
C GLU A 188 10.85 -11.11 11.96
N VAL A 189 10.58 -11.67 10.78
CA VAL A 189 9.50 -11.22 9.88
C VAL A 189 8.57 -12.40 9.64
N ALA A 190 7.29 -12.23 9.96
CA ALA A 190 6.30 -13.29 9.81
C ALA A 190 4.98 -12.73 9.30
N TYR A 191 4.59 -13.08 8.08
CA TYR A 191 3.26 -12.82 7.56
C TYR A 191 2.27 -13.82 8.16
N SER A 192 1.06 -13.39 8.50
CA SER A 192 0.07 -14.23 9.18
C SER A 192 -1.21 -14.42 8.38
N LYS A 193 -1.69 -13.39 7.66
CA LYS A 193 -2.96 -13.45 6.94
C LYS A 193 -3.03 -12.45 5.80
N VAL A 194 -3.47 -12.89 4.63
CA VAL A 194 -3.88 -12.01 3.53
C VAL A 194 -5.30 -11.51 3.81
N HIS A 195 -5.48 -10.20 3.87
CA HIS A 195 -6.76 -9.55 4.11
C HIS A 195 -7.42 -9.09 2.81
N MET A 196 -6.65 -8.48 1.89
CA MET A 196 -7.15 -8.00 0.62
C MET A 196 -6.17 -8.26 -0.53
N VAL A 197 -6.72 -8.50 -1.72
CA VAL A 197 -5.97 -8.58 -2.98
C VAL A 197 -6.72 -7.75 -4.01
N LEU A 198 -6.13 -6.63 -4.43
CA LEU A 198 -6.72 -5.66 -5.34
C LEU A 198 -5.78 -5.44 -6.51
N GLY A 199 -6.30 -5.24 -7.72
CA GLY A 199 -5.43 -5.12 -8.89
C GLY A 199 -6.14 -4.65 -10.14
N LYS A 200 -5.35 -4.10 -11.05
CA LYS A 200 -5.78 -3.68 -12.38
C LYS A 200 -4.63 -3.84 -13.35
N GLY A 201 -4.89 -4.61 -14.40
CA GLY A 201 -3.90 -4.93 -15.42
C GLY A 201 -2.65 -5.57 -14.84
N ASN A 202 -1.51 -4.94 -15.09
CA ASN A 202 -0.19 -5.33 -14.63
C ASN A 202 0.10 -5.00 -13.16
N PHE A 203 -0.77 -4.33 -12.40
CA PHE A 203 -0.55 -4.05 -10.98
C PHE A 203 -1.46 -4.86 -10.06
N ALA A 204 -0.92 -5.35 -8.94
CA ALA A 204 -1.67 -6.01 -7.88
C ALA A 204 -1.10 -5.67 -6.49
N LEU A 205 -1.96 -5.19 -5.59
CA LEU A 205 -1.70 -4.95 -4.18
C LEU A 205 -2.19 -6.14 -3.35
N VAL A 206 -1.37 -6.60 -2.42
CA VAL A 206 -1.72 -7.59 -1.39
C VAL A 206 -1.56 -6.91 -0.03
N ALA A 207 -2.66 -6.75 0.69
CA ALA A 207 -2.66 -6.24 2.07
C ALA A 207 -2.72 -7.42 3.05
N SER A 208 -1.70 -7.53 3.90
CA SER A 208 -1.51 -8.65 4.82
C SER A 208 -1.19 -8.18 6.23
N GLY A 209 -1.61 -8.93 7.24
CA GLY A 209 -1.17 -8.76 8.62
C GLY A 209 0.01 -9.67 8.92
N GLY A 210 0.77 -9.34 9.96
CA GLY A 210 1.87 -10.17 10.43
C GLY A 210 2.61 -9.54 11.61
N ARG A 211 3.87 -9.95 11.79
CA ARG A 211 4.76 -9.46 12.84
C ARG A 211 6.12 -9.09 12.29
N PHE A 212 6.71 -8.04 12.85
CA PHE A 212 8.08 -7.62 12.58
C PHE A 212 8.77 -7.35 13.93
N ASN A 213 9.84 -8.08 14.25
CA ASN A 213 10.57 -8.01 15.53
C ASN A 213 9.65 -8.05 16.75
N GLY A 214 8.65 -8.93 16.72
CA GLY A 214 7.68 -9.10 17.80
C GLY A 214 6.53 -8.09 17.82
N ASN A 215 6.55 -7.02 17.03
CA ASN A 215 5.43 -6.07 16.92
C ASN A 215 4.43 -6.52 15.86
N ASP A 216 3.13 -6.29 16.08
CA ASP A 216 2.11 -6.51 15.05
C ASP A 216 2.27 -5.44 13.96
N VAL A 217 2.24 -5.86 12.70
CA VAL A 217 2.41 -4.96 11.55
C VAL A 217 1.43 -5.28 10.44
N ALA A 218 1.18 -4.30 9.58
CA ALA A 218 0.52 -4.46 8.29
C ALA A 218 1.55 -4.32 7.16
N PHE A 219 1.56 -5.31 6.27
CA PHE A 219 2.35 -5.35 5.03
C PHE A 219 1.43 -5.05 3.85
N TYR A 220 1.78 -4.06 3.05
CA TYR A 220 1.08 -3.72 1.82
C TYR A 220 2.07 -3.88 0.67
N ASP A 221 1.99 -5.02 -0.02
CA ASP A 221 2.90 -5.39 -1.10
C ASP A 221 2.24 -5.16 -2.46
N MET A 222 2.73 -4.17 -3.20
CA MET A 222 2.31 -3.89 -4.57
C MET A 222 3.31 -4.52 -5.54
N PHE A 223 2.80 -5.29 -6.50
CA PHE A 223 3.60 -5.92 -7.54
C PHE A 223 3.22 -5.36 -8.91
N ARG A 224 4.22 -5.17 -9.77
CA ARG A 224 4.01 -5.11 -11.22
C ARG A 224 4.34 -6.46 -11.84
N LEU A 225 3.51 -6.89 -12.76
CA LEU A 225 3.64 -8.15 -13.48
C LEU A 225 3.87 -7.92 -14.97
N ALA A 226 4.60 -8.84 -15.60
CA ALA A 226 4.74 -8.97 -17.04
C ALA A 226 4.92 -10.45 -17.37
N ASP A 227 4.36 -10.91 -18.49
CA ASP A 227 4.45 -12.30 -18.95
C ASP A 227 4.08 -13.34 -17.86
N GLY A 228 3.09 -13.00 -17.02
CA GLY A 228 2.61 -13.86 -15.94
C GLY A 228 3.56 -13.99 -14.74
N LYS A 229 4.59 -13.14 -14.64
CA LYS A 229 5.57 -13.11 -13.55
C LYS A 229 5.62 -11.74 -12.90
N ILE A 230 5.94 -11.71 -11.61
CA ILE A 230 6.28 -10.48 -10.89
C ILE A 230 7.63 -9.98 -11.41
N VAL A 231 7.70 -8.70 -11.76
CA VAL A 231 8.90 -8.06 -12.30
C VAL A 231 9.34 -6.83 -11.52
N GLU A 232 8.51 -6.33 -10.60
CA GLU A 232 8.79 -5.16 -9.78
C GLU A 232 7.91 -5.19 -8.52
N HIS A 233 8.43 -4.68 -7.41
CA HIS A 233 7.78 -4.77 -6.10
C HIS A 233 8.03 -3.51 -5.27
N TRP A 234 6.96 -2.94 -4.74
CA TRP A 234 6.94 -1.90 -3.73
C TRP A 234 6.22 -2.41 -2.50
N ASP A 235 6.72 -2.07 -1.32
CA ASP A 235 6.03 -2.35 -0.08
C ASP A 235 5.99 -1.15 0.87
N VAL A 236 5.03 -1.22 1.78
CA VAL A 236 4.97 -0.40 2.99
C VAL A 236 4.74 -1.33 4.16
N VAL A 237 5.56 -1.19 5.21
CA VAL A 237 5.42 -1.90 6.48
C VAL A 237 5.08 -0.89 7.56
N GLU A 238 3.90 -1.02 8.16
CA GLU A 238 3.45 -0.12 9.23
C GLU A 238 3.15 -0.90 10.50
N GLU A 239 3.70 -0.43 11.62
CA GLU A 239 3.39 -0.99 12.93
C GLU A 239 1.94 -0.71 13.30
N ILE A 240 1.24 -1.75 13.77
CA ILE A 240 -0.11 -1.61 14.31
C ILE A 240 0.05 -1.20 15.78
N PRO A 241 -0.35 0.04 16.15
CA PRO A 241 -0.16 0.51 17.52
C PRO A 241 -0.98 -0.33 18.51
N ALA A 242 -0.64 -0.25 19.79
CA ALA A 242 -1.46 -0.83 20.85
C ALA A 242 -2.87 -0.24 20.85
N ARG A 243 -3.87 -1.05 21.24
CA ARG A 243 -5.31 -0.71 21.14
C ARG A 243 -5.70 0.58 21.87
N ASP A 244 -5.00 0.96 22.92
CA ASP A 244 -5.24 2.19 23.69
C ASP A 244 -4.82 3.48 22.96
N ALA A 245 -3.97 3.37 21.93
CA ALA A 245 -3.59 4.48 21.07
C ALA A 245 -4.56 4.69 19.88
N TRP A 246 -5.49 3.76 19.64
CA TRP A 246 -6.37 3.82 18.46
C TRP A 246 -7.39 4.95 18.60
N GLN A 247 -7.54 5.73 17.52
CA GLN A 247 -8.53 6.81 17.42
C GLN A 247 -9.91 6.32 16.94
N ASN A 248 -10.00 5.08 16.49
CA ASN A 248 -11.25 4.41 16.11
C ASN A 248 -11.25 2.95 16.59
N ASN A 249 -12.39 2.26 16.44
CA ASN A 249 -12.58 0.90 16.91
C ASN A 249 -12.55 -0.17 15.81
N ASN A 250 -12.35 0.21 14.54
CA ASN A 250 -12.64 -0.62 13.36
C ASN A 250 -11.54 -1.64 13.02
N GLY A 251 -10.32 -1.45 13.52
CA GLY A 251 -9.20 -2.33 13.22
C GLY A 251 -8.42 -1.88 11.99
N LYS A 252 -7.21 -2.44 11.81
CA LYS A 252 -6.32 -2.12 10.68
C LYS A 252 -6.79 -2.70 9.35
N PHE A 253 -7.65 -3.73 9.38
CA PHE A 253 -8.15 -4.45 8.21
C PHE A 253 -9.65 -4.64 8.29
#